data_AF-A0A3G7TNU1-F1
#
_entry.id   AF-A0A3G7TNU1-F1
#
_cell.length_a   1.000
_cell.length_b   1.000
_cell.length_c   1.000
_cell.angle_alpha   90.00
_cell.angle_beta   90.00
_cell.angle_gamma   90.00
#
_symmetry.space_group_name_H-M   'P 1'
#
loop_
_entity.id
_entity.type
_entity.pdbx_description
1 polymer ?
#
loop_
_entity_poly.entity_id
_entity_poly.type
_entity_poly.pdbx_seq_one_letter_code
_entity_poly.pdbx_strand_id
1 'polypeptide(L)'
;MKAAHTFRMPAAGTTQLSVAAGSIALTAGSSTTLETAIQAAIQALKAALGTVVSVTSAVGIGALTYSSSLGNGELPATMLTLPAKSLAPDLPANLSAIAAAGGTVDLPYRIYGDSSKYSVIATQANGGISRRVPVKALSLDPVANAYTFTTADASPVTLTFPIATPANSSTATPAKPVPVPVYTGVTLTPLEIKAVPLPVADQLDIRDAIYIYPADSGLPPIYVVFNSPYEGATTKGVHSGRMYNPEKIGGLIQNLDWTAVTVTQNGINLVKLHTRRFPPSDANKIMTSRLERILRGEIPITDIDKRFYTHEIRELERYRALGIADGIDPDDGGIIWNNTHTATLEDYKLKDTHDLFYTPEAIEADDAQIERENR
;
A
#
# COMPACT_ATOMS: atom_id res chain seq x y z
N MET A 1 -0.08 16.39 6.89
CA MET A 1 0.49 15.87 5.61
C MET A 1 1.63 14.85 5.74
N LYS A 2 2.54 14.87 6.74
CA LYS A 2 3.62 13.84 6.87
C LYS A 2 3.19 12.44 7.37
N ALA A 3 1.99 12.29 7.96
CA ALA A 3 1.58 11.06 8.64
C ALA A 3 1.19 9.91 7.70
N ALA A 4 0.62 10.20 6.52
CA ALA A 4 0.04 9.19 5.62
C ALA A 4 1.06 8.20 4.99
N HIS A 5 2.36 8.52 5.03
CA HIS A 5 3.42 7.66 4.49
C HIS A 5 4.48 7.30 5.54
N THR A 6 4.16 7.44 6.83
CA THR A 6 5.06 7.08 7.92
C THR A 6 4.57 5.80 8.61
N PHE A 7 5.33 4.72 8.50
CA PHE A 7 5.04 3.46 9.18
C PHE A 7 5.79 3.42 10.51
N ARG A 8 5.04 3.28 11.63
CA ARG A 8 5.60 3.18 12.99
C ARG A 8 5.57 1.74 13.52
N MET A 9 6.74 1.16 13.75
CA MET A 9 6.89 -0.24 14.14
C MET A 9 7.68 -0.42 15.44
N PRO A 10 7.51 -1.53 16.16
CA PRO A 10 8.39 -1.90 17.27
C PRO A 10 9.84 -2.09 16.79
N ALA A 11 10.81 -1.56 17.55
CA ALA A 11 12.23 -1.66 17.19
C ALA A 11 12.81 -3.09 17.25
N ALA A 12 12.14 -4.03 17.91
CA ALA A 12 12.62 -5.40 18.08
C ALA A 12 12.41 -6.32 16.85
N GLY A 13 11.91 -5.80 15.74
CA GLY A 13 11.76 -6.57 14.50
C GLY A 13 10.72 -7.70 14.59
N THR A 14 9.65 -7.52 15.37
CA THR A 14 8.54 -8.47 15.46
C THR A 14 7.87 -8.67 14.11
N THR A 15 7.37 -9.88 13.83
CA THR A 15 6.61 -10.11 12.61
C THR A 15 5.26 -9.41 12.73
N GLN A 16 5.03 -8.43 11.89
CA GLN A 16 3.84 -7.58 11.99
C GLN A 16 3.45 -7.02 10.62
N LEU A 17 2.15 -7.09 10.33
CA LEU A 17 1.55 -6.36 9.22
C LEU A 17 1.03 -5.02 9.72
N SER A 18 1.26 -3.97 8.95
CA SER A 18 0.90 -2.60 9.35
C SER A 18 0.52 -1.72 8.17
N VAL A 19 -0.19 -0.65 8.49
CA VAL A 19 -0.44 0.52 7.62
C VAL A 19 0.20 1.75 8.26
N ALA A 20 0.25 2.88 7.55
CA ALA A 20 0.76 4.13 8.14
C ALA A 20 -0.02 4.56 9.41
N ALA A 21 -1.32 4.24 9.46
CA ALA A 21 -2.19 4.53 10.60
C ALA A 21 -1.99 3.62 11.83
N GLY A 22 -1.29 2.49 11.70
CA GLY A 22 -1.12 1.54 12.81
C GLY A 22 -0.88 0.09 12.41
N SER A 23 -0.77 -0.78 13.39
CA SER A 23 -0.64 -2.23 13.21
C SER A 23 -1.97 -2.85 12.80
N ILE A 24 -1.94 -3.81 11.88
CA ILE A 24 -3.09 -4.61 11.50
C ILE A 24 -3.23 -5.78 12.48
N ALA A 25 -4.44 -5.98 12.99
CA ALA A 25 -4.74 -7.09 13.89
C ALA A 25 -4.89 -8.41 13.12
N LEU A 26 -4.53 -9.51 13.79
CA LEU A 26 -4.89 -10.84 13.34
C LEU A 26 -6.38 -11.10 13.60
N THR A 27 -7.02 -11.88 12.72
CA THR A 27 -8.42 -12.30 12.88
C THR A 27 -8.62 -13.05 14.19
N ALA A 28 -9.63 -12.65 14.97
CA ALA A 28 -9.95 -13.26 16.24
C ALA A 28 -10.25 -14.77 16.08
N GLY A 29 -9.67 -15.60 16.96
CA GLY A 29 -9.83 -17.06 16.90
C GLY A 29 -8.86 -17.79 15.97
N SER A 30 -7.91 -17.07 15.33
CA SER A 30 -6.83 -17.71 14.57
C SER A 30 -5.98 -18.60 15.49
N SER A 31 -5.83 -19.89 15.16
CA SER A 31 -5.02 -20.85 15.92
C SER A 31 -3.52 -20.77 15.59
N THR A 32 -3.16 -20.04 14.54
CA THR A 32 -1.81 -20.02 13.95
C THR A 32 -1.28 -18.59 13.89
N THR A 33 -0.02 -18.39 14.24
CA THR A 33 0.65 -17.08 14.11
C THR A 33 1.17 -16.86 12.69
N LEU A 34 1.38 -15.60 12.29
CA LEU A 34 1.96 -15.30 10.98
C LEU A 34 3.38 -15.88 10.83
N GLU A 35 4.17 -15.90 11.91
CA GLU A 35 5.49 -16.56 11.92
C GLU A 35 5.37 -18.05 11.62
N THR A 36 4.41 -18.73 12.23
CA THR A 36 4.19 -20.16 12.03
C THR A 36 3.78 -20.43 10.59
N ALA A 37 2.90 -19.60 10.02
CA ALA A 37 2.51 -19.68 8.61
C ALA A 37 3.70 -19.47 7.65
N ILE A 38 4.58 -18.49 7.93
CA ILE A 38 5.80 -18.25 7.16
C ILE A 38 6.74 -19.46 7.19
N GLN A 39 6.98 -20.03 8.38
CA GLN A 39 7.85 -21.21 8.50
C GLN A 39 7.24 -22.43 7.81
N ALA A 40 5.93 -22.67 7.95
CA ALA A 40 5.23 -23.74 7.25
C ALA A 40 5.32 -23.57 5.72
N ALA A 41 5.16 -22.34 5.22
CA ALA A 41 5.30 -22.00 3.80
C ALA A 41 6.70 -22.29 3.27
N ILE A 42 7.75 -21.92 4.01
CA ILE A 42 9.13 -22.24 3.66
C ILE A 42 9.34 -23.76 3.58
N GLN A 43 8.81 -24.53 4.53
CA GLN A 43 8.93 -25.99 4.50
C GLN A 43 8.18 -26.61 3.32
N ALA A 44 6.97 -26.11 3.00
CA ALA A 44 6.21 -26.55 1.84
C ALA A 44 6.96 -26.26 0.52
N LEU A 45 7.58 -25.08 0.39
CA LEU A 45 8.40 -24.73 -0.77
C LEU A 45 9.66 -25.59 -0.87
N LYS A 46 10.33 -25.90 0.25
CA LYS A 46 11.47 -26.84 0.27
C LYS A 46 11.08 -28.21 -0.24
N ALA A 47 9.94 -28.74 0.20
CA ALA A 47 9.42 -30.03 -0.25
C ALA A 47 9.08 -30.02 -1.75
N ALA A 48 8.48 -28.93 -2.24
CA ALA A 48 8.12 -28.79 -3.66
C ALA A 48 9.35 -28.66 -4.57
N LEU A 49 10.41 -27.96 -4.16
CA LEU A 49 11.66 -27.80 -4.94
C LEU A 49 12.46 -29.10 -5.10
N GLY A 50 12.22 -30.12 -4.27
CA GLY A 50 12.80 -31.45 -4.42
C GLY A 50 12.21 -32.24 -5.60
N THR A 51 11.10 -31.76 -6.17
CA THR A 51 10.49 -32.26 -7.41
C THR A 51 10.83 -31.27 -8.54
N VAL A 52 11.20 -31.77 -9.73
CA VAL A 52 11.65 -30.95 -10.87
C VAL A 52 10.52 -30.01 -11.34
N VAL A 53 10.41 -28.83 -10.74
CA VAL A 53 9.37 -27.85 -11.06
C VAL A 53 10.03 -26.56 -11.52
N SER A 54 10.02 -26.34 -12.83
CA SER A 54 10.53 -25.16 -13.54
C SER A 54 9.63 -23.92 -13.40
N VAL A 55 8.64 -23.93 -12.51
CA VAL A 55 7.71 -22.81 -12.29
C VAL A 55 7.89 -22.21 -10.90
N THR A 56 7.82 -20.89 -10.82
CA THR A 56 7.88 -20.16 -9.56
C THR A 56 6.69 -20.54 -8.69
N SER A 57 6.97 -21.18 -7.56
CA SER A 57 5.95 -21.60 -6.59
C SER A 57 5.82 -20.56 -5.49
N ALA A 58 4.59 -20.29 -5.06
CA ALA A 58 4.31 -19.51 -3.87
C ALA A 58 3.35 -20.21 -2.92
N VAL A 59 3.45 -19.86 -1.65
CA VAL A 59 2.54 -20.32 -0.60
C VAL A 59 1.96 -19.10 0.09
N GLY A 60 0.64 -18.98 0.08
CA GLY A 60 -0.08 -17.94 0.80
C GLY A 60 0.07 -18.12 2.31
N ILE A 61 0.38 -17.03 3.02
CA ILE A 61 0.62 -17.01 4.47
C ILE A 61 -0.41 -16.18 5.24
N GLY A 62 -1.17 -15.34 4.55
CA GLY A 62 -2.23 -14.57 5.19
C GLY A 62 -3.14 -13.86 4.19
N ALA A 63 -4.44 -13.85 4.46
CA ALA A 63 -5.47 -13.16 3.68
C ALA A 63 -5.82 -11.83 4.35
N LEU A 64 -6.02 -10.80 3.54
CA LEU A 64 -6.45 -9.48 3.95
C LEU A 64 -7.95 -9.36 3.75
N THR A 65 -8.64 -8.94 4.81
CA THR A 65 -10.05 -8.58 4.78
C THR A 65 -10.20 -7.12 5.18
N TYR A 66 -10.85 -6.35 4.33
CA TYR A 66 -11.05 -4.92 4.52
C TYR A 66 -12.44 -4.64 5.08
N SER A 67 -12.52 -3.62 5.94
CA SER A 67 -13.80 -3.07 6.38
C SER A 67 -14.58 -2.56 5.17
N SER A 68 -15.91 -2.73 5.18
CA SER A 68 -16.78 -2.15 4.15
C SER A 68 -16.76 -0.62 4.11
N SER A 69 -16.26 0.03 5.17
CA SER A 69 -16.07 1.48 5.25
C SER A 69 -14.82 1.97 4.51
N LEU A 70 -13.86 1.09 4.21
CA LEU A 70 -12.82 1.38 3.22
C LEU A 70 -13.44 1.05 1.87
N GLY A 71 -14.00 2.05 1.19
CA GLY A 71 -14.42 1.86 -0.19
C GLY A 71 -13.25 1.29 -1.02
N ASN A 72 -13.55 0.69 -2.18
CA ASN A 72 -12.54 0.11 -3.08
C ASN A 72 -11.40 1.08 -3.47
N GLY A 73 -11.57 2.39 -3.18
CA GLY A 73 -10.59 3.45 -3.41
C GLY A 73 -9.61 3.79 -2.27
N GLU A 74 -9.81 3.27 -1.07
CA GLU A 74 -9.08 3.70 0.14
C GLU A 74 -8.18 2.62 0.74
N LEU A 75 -7.93 1.53 -0.01
CA LEU A 75 -7.12 0.42 0.48
C LEU A 75 -5.73 0.95 0.89
N PRO A 76 -5.39 0.91 2.19
CA PRO A 76 -4.12 1.46 2.64
C PRO A 76 -2.98 0.58 2.14
N ALA A 77 -1.88 1.22 1.76
CA ALA A 77 -0.63 0.49 1.53
C ALA A 77 -0.26 -0.26 2.82
N THR A 78 -0.03 -1.57 2.69
CA THR A 78 0.35 -2.42 3.81
C THR A 78 1.84 -2.75 3.74
N MET A 79 2.42 -2.96 4.90
CA MET A 79 3.82 -3.29 5.07
C MET A 79 3.96 -4.46 6.04
N LEU A 80 4.60 -5.53 5.60
CA LEU A 80 4.99 -6.65 6.45
C LEU A 80 6.46 -6.49 6.88
N THR A 81 6.70 -6.50 8.18
CA THR A 81 8.03 -6.55 8.78
C THR A 81 8.22 -7.89 9.47
N LEU A 82 9.44 -8.43 9.47
CA LEU A 82 9.84 -9.64 10.21
C LEU A 82 11.37 -9.69 10.40
N PRO A 83 11.90 -10.53 11.30
CA PRO A 83 13.35 -10.75 11.39
C PRO A 83 13.89 -11.27 10.06
N ALA A 84 14.97 -10.68 9.53
CA ALA A 84 15.50 -11.09 8.22
C ALA A 84 15.95 -12.56 8.20
N LYS A 85 16.40 -13.07 9.35
CA LYS A 85 16.79 -14.48 9.54
C LYS A 85 15.64 -15.47 9.35
N SER A 86 14.38 -15.02 9.47
CA SER A 86 13.21 -15.87 9.22
C SER A 86 13.12 -16.32 7.76
N LEU A 87 13.70 -15.56 6.83
CA LEU A 87 13.77 -15.88 5.39
C LEU A 87 15.16 -16.36 4.96
N ALA A 88 16.22 -15.87 5.61
CA ALA A 88 17.60 -16.22 5.29
C ALA A 88 18.42 -16.42 6.59
N PRO A 89 18.51 -17.67 7.10
CA PRO A 89 19.27 -17.96 8.32
C PRO A 89 20.76 -17.59 8.22
N ASP A 90 21.33 -17.75 7.03
CA ASP A 90 22.77 -17.60 6.74
C ASP A 90 23.12 -16.23 6.15
N LEU A 91 22.51 -15.16 6.66
CA LEU A 91 22.84 -13.80 6.23
C LEU A 91 24.32 -13.46 6.49
N PRO A 92 24.97 -12.74 5.58
CA PRO A 92 26.40 -12.44 5.70
C PRO A 92 26.66 -11.50 6.90
N ALA A 93 27.82 -11.64 7.54
CA ALA A 93 28.16 -10.83 8.71
C ALA A 93 28.42 -9.34 8.36
N ASN A 94 28.78 -9.03 7.11
CA ASN A 94 29.18 -7.70 6.66
C ASN A 94 28.00 -6.84 6.12
N LEU A 95 26.77 -7.08 6.58
CA LEU A 95 25.58 -6.36 6.09
C LEU A 95 25.70 -4.82 6.17
N SER A 96 26.34 -4.28 7.21
CA SER A 96 26.54 -2.83 7.35
C SER A 96 27.40 -2.25 6.23
N ALA A 97 28.44 -2.97 5.80
CA ALA A 97 29.29 -2.56 4.68
C ALA A 97 28.55 -2.67 3.33
N ILE A 98 27.72 -3.72 3.18
CA ILE A 98 26.86 -3.89 2.00
C ILE A 98 25.86 -2.73 1.91
N ALA A 99 25.23 -2.35 3.03
CA ALA A 99 24.31 -1.22 3.08
C ALA A 99 24.98 0.10 2.68
N ALA A 100 26.20 0.36 3.21
CA ALA A 100 26.98 1.55 2.87
C ALA A 100 27.36 1.62 1.39
N ALA A 101 27.59 0.48 0.75
CA ALA A 101 27.86 0.38 -0.68
C ALA A 101 26.59 0.41 -1.56
N GLY A 102 25.38 0.47 -0.96
CA GLY A 102 24.12 0.36 -1.68
C GLY A 102 23.87 -1.01 -2.30
N GLY A 103 24.50 -2.05 -1.75
CA GLY A 103 24.50 -3.41 -2.30
C GLY A 103 23.25 -4.23 -1.99
N THR A 104 23.29 -5.47 -2.45
CA THR A 104 22.22 -6.48 -2.28
C THR A 104 22.76 -7.75 -1.66
N VAL A 105 21.88 -8.54 -1.04
CA VAL A 105 22.16 -9.92 -0.63
C VAL A 105 21.16 -10.87 -1.27
N ASP A 106 21.58 -12.12 -1.47
CA ASP A 106 20.71 -13.14 -2.03
C ASP A 106 19.86 -13.79 -0.93
N LEU A 107 18.54 -13.75 -1.08
CA LEU A 107 17.60 -14.46 -0.21
C LEU A 107 17.02 -15.67 -0.94
N PRO A 108 16.94 -16.85 -0.29
CA PRO A 108 16.32 -18.04 -0.88
C PRO A 108 14.78 -17.95 -0.95
N TYR A 109 14.19 -17.07 -0.14
CA TYR A 109 12.76 -16.79 -0.12
C TYR A 109 12.54 -15.29 -0.01
N ARG A 110 11.55 -14.79 -0.76
CA ARG A 110 11.05 -13.42 -0.65
C ARG A 110 9.56 -13.48 -0.36
N ILE A 111 9.00 -12.39 0.13
CA ILE A 111 7.56 -12.27 0.36
C ILE A 111 6.99 -11.29 -0.66
N TYR A 112 5.81 -11.61 -1.19
CA TYR A 112 5.00 -10.71 -2.01
C TYR A 112 3.65 -10.51 -1.35
N GLY A 113 3.18 -9.27 -1.31
CA GLY A 113 1.82 -8.92 -0.88
C GLY A 113 1.06 -8.30 -2.04
N ASP A 114 -0.18 -8.71 -2.25
CA ASP A 114 -1.15 -8.03 -3.12
C ASP A 114 -2.24 -7.32 -2.28
N SER A 115 -3.38 -6.94 -2.88
CA SER A 115 -4.55 -6.44 -2.11
C SER A 115 -5.19 -7.52 -1.26
N SER A 116 -5.16 -8.78 -1.65
CA SER A 116 -5.93 -9.85 -1.02
C SER A 116 -5.13 -10.70 -0.04
N LYS A 117 -3.81 -10.78 -0.20
CA LYS A 117 -2.98 -11.73 0.55
C LYS A 117 -1.50 -11.40 0.54
N TYR A 118 -0.78 -12.05 1.45
CA TYR A 118 0.67 -12.19 1.43
C TYR A 118 1.07 -13.64 1.13
N SER A 119 2.14 -13.82 0.38
CA SER A 119 2.69 -15.12 0.00
C SER A 119 4.21 -15.16 0.11
N VAL A 120 4.75 -16.29 0.56
CA VAL A 120 6.19 -16.60 0.49
C VAL A 120 6.47 -17.20 -0.88
N ILE A 121 7.54 -16.74 -1.52
CA ILE A 121 7.96 -17.16 -2.86
C ILE A 121 9.39 -17.70 -2.79
N ALA A 122 9.63 -18.84 -3.43
CA ALA A 122 10.98 -19.35 -3.64
C ALA A 122 11.69 -18.57 -4.75
N THR A 123 12.91 -18.11 -4.48
CA THR A 123 13.71 -17.36 -5.45
C THR A 123 14.64 -18.29 -6.23
N GLN A 124 14.98 -17.90 -7.45
CA GLN A 124 15.80 -18.71 -8.36
C GLN A 124 17.02 -17.90 -8.83
N ALA A 125 18.13 -18.60 -9.08
CA ALA A 125 19.37 -17.96 -9.55
C ALA A 125 19.26 -17.57 -11.03
N ASN A 126 18.53 -18.36 -11.81
CA ASN A 126 18.36 -18.20 -13.25
C ASN A 126 16.86 -18.29 -13.59
N GLY A 127 16.28 -17.20 -14.08
CA GLY A 127 14.83 -17.09 -14.36
C GLY A 127 13.97 -16.90 -13.10
N GLY A 128 12.74 -16.39 -13.27
CA GLY A 128 11.80 -16.18 -12.19
C GLY A 128 12.18 -15.05 -11.22
N ILE A 129 11.73 -15.13 -9.96
CA ILE A 129 11.96 -14.07 -8.96
C ILE A 129 13.44 -13.98 -8.57
N SER A 130 14.00 -12.79 -8.79
CA SER A 130 15.36 -12.43 -8.40
C SER A 130 15.62 -12.68 -6.92
N ARG A 131 16.77 -13.26 -6.62
CA ARG A 131 17.32 -13.46 -5.27
C ARG A 131 17.81 -12.18 -4.61
N ARG A 132 18.17 -11.18 -5.41
CA ARG A 132 18.87 -9.98 -4.94
C ARG A 132 17.92 -9.05 -4.22
N VAL A 133 18.12 -8.90 -2.92
CA VAL A 133 17.37 -7.98 -2.05
C VAL A 133 18.29 -6.86 -1.58
N PRO A 134 17.90 -5.58 -1.75
CA PRO A 134 18.68 -4.44 -1.28
C PRO A 134 18.91 -4.46 0.24
N VAL A 135 20.09 -4.00 0.66
CA VAL A 135 20.39 -3.74 2.08
C VAL A 135 20.43 -2.24 2.32
N LYS A 136 19.72 -1.77 3.36
CA LYS A 136 19.57 -0.36 3.71
C LYS A 136 19.96 -0.14 5.17
N ALA A 137 20.62 0.99 5.46
CA ALA A 137 20.96 1.38 6.82
C ALA A 137 19.87 2.29 7.40
N LEU A 138 19.44 2.01 8.62
CA LEU A 138 18.62 2.92 9.41
C LEU A 138 19.51 3.97 10.08
N SER A 139 18.99 5.18 10.22
CA SER A 139 19.64 6.28 10.91
C SER A 139 18.99 6.52 12.26
N LEU A 140 19.78 6.86 13.29
CA LEU A 140 19.23 7.34 14.54
C LEU A 140 18.74 8.79 14.37
N ASP A 141 17.46 9.02 14.63
CA ASP A 141 16.89 10.35 14.83
C ASP A 141 16.84 10.64 16.34
N PRO A 142 17.75 11.50 16.87
CA PRO A 142 17.80 11.80 18.29
C PRO A 142 16.62 12.66 18.76
N VAL A 143 15.95 13.38 17.85
CA VAL A 143 14.80 14.23 18.18
C VAL A 143 13.54 13.37 18.32
N ALA A 144 13.33 12.46 17.38
CA ALA A 144 12.21 11.50 17.43
C ALA A 144 12.47 10.35 18.42
N ASN A 145 13.71 10.22 18.93
CA ASN A 145 14.20 9.08 19.69
C ASN A 145 13.83 7.75 19.02
N ALA A 146 14.19 7.63 17.74
CA ALA A 146 13.76 6.54 16.88
C ALA A 146 14.83 6.21 15.83
N TYR A 147 14.85 4.97 15.36
CA TYR A 147 15.56 4.65 14.13
C TYR A 147 14.66 4.90 12.93
N THR A 148 15.18 5.53 11.88
CA THR A 148 14.39 5.98 10.74
C THR A 148 15.07 5.67 9.41
N PHE A 149 14.25 5.53 8.37
CA PHE A 149 14.68 5.50 6.98
C PHE A 149 13.61 6.15 6.11
N THR A 150 14.01 6.93 5.12
CA THR A 150 13.10 7.52 4.15
C THR A 150 13.57 7.16 2.75
N THR A 151 12.67 6.60 1.93
CA THR A 151 12.98 6.26 0.54
C THR A 151 13.24 7.54 -0.29
N ALA A 152 14.13 7.43 -1.27
CA ALA A 152 14.53 8.54 -2.15
C ALA A 152 13.72 8.58 -3.45
N ASP A 153 12.44 8.26 -3.39
CA ASP A 153 11.53 8.22 -4.55
C ASP A 153 10.55 9.40 -4.55
N ALA A 154 9.82 9.59 -5.66
CA ALA A 154 8.89 10.70 -5.84
C ALA A 154 7.79 10.79 -4.77
N SER A 155 7.46 9.67 -4.12
CA SER A 155 6.53 9.57 -2.99
C SER A 155 7.22 8.86 -1.81
N PRO A 156 8.00 9.60 -0.99
CA PRO A 156 8.82 9.01 0.06
C PRO A 156 7.99 8.27 1.11
N VAL A 157 8.36 7.02 1.37
CA VAL A 157 7.90 6.25 2.52
C VAL A 157 8.91 6.39 3.64
N THR A 158 8.44 6.73 4.84
CA THR A 158 9.25 6.82 6.04
C THR A 158 8.97 5.64 6.96
N LEU A 159 10.02 4.91 7.31
CA LEU A 159 10.02 3.92 8.37
C LEU A 159 10.46 4.58 9.66
N THR A 160 9.78 4.29 10.76
CA THR A 160 10.13 4.80 12.09
C THR A 160 9.99 3.69 13.12
N PHE A 161 11.05 3.47 13.88
CA PHE A 161 11.16 2.48 14.94
C PHE A 161 11.46 3.20 16.26
N PRO A 162 10.44 3.57 17.05
CA PRO A 162 10.63 4.29 18.30
C PRO A 162 11.47 3.48 19.29
N ILE A 163 12.39 4.16 19.96
CA ILE A 163 13.22 3.58 21.01
C ILE A 163 12.47 3.76 22.34
N ALA A 164 12.22 2.66 23.04
CA ALA A 164 11.59 2.71 24.35
C ALA A 164 12.52 3.40 25.36
N THR A 165 12.06 4.47 26.00
CA THR A 165 12.76 5.11 27.11
C THR A 165 12.52 4.33 28.41
N PRO A 166 13.57 3.87 29.10
CA PRO A 166 13.44 3.31 30.44
C PRO A 166 12.77 4.30 31.40
N ALA A 167 11.87 3.81 32.26
CA ALA A 167 11.20 4.66 33.25
C ALA A 167 12.17 5.16 34.36
N ASN A 168 13.33 4.50 34.50
CA ASN A 168 14.38 4.82 35.45
C ASN A 168 15.71 4.24 34.95
N SER A 169 16.83 4.55 35.63
CA SER A 169 18.15 3.98 35.34
C SER A 169 18.32 2.52 35.82
N SER A 170 17.23 1.80 36.07
CA SER A 170 17.27 0.41 36.53
C SER A 170 17.60 -0.52 35.36
N THR A 171 18.50 -1.47 35.58
CA THR A 171 18.77 -2.58 34.65
C THR A 171 17.86 -3.78 34.89
N ALA A 172 16.98 -3.73 35.90
CA ALA A 172 16.19 -4.88 36.36
C ALA A 172 14.85 -5.06 35.62
N THR A 173 14.35 -4.03 34.93
CA THR A 173 13.06 -4.07 34.23
C THR A 173 13.19 -3.52 32.81
N PRO A 174 12.80 -4.28 31.76
CA PRO A 174 12.88 -3.80 30.39
C PRO A 174 11.99 -2.58 30.19
N ALA A 175 12.44 -1.65 29.36
CA ALA A 175 11.67 -0.46 29.00
C ALA A 175 10.34 -0.88 28.34
N LYS A 176 9.26 -0.19 28.70
CA LYS A 176 7.93 -0.47 28.11
C LYS A 176 7.95 -0.08 26.62
N PRO A 177 7.57 -0.98 25.70
CA PRO A 177 7.49 -0.65 24.28
C PRO A 177 6.56 0.54 24.02
N VAL A 178 6.91 1.38 23.04
CA VAL A 178 6.05 2.47 22.60
C VAL A 178 4.81 1.86 21.92
N PRO A 179 3.58 2.18 22.36
CA PRO A 179 2.38 1.59 21.79
C PRO A 179 2.19 2.04 20.34
N VAL A 180 1.91 1.09 19.46
CA VAL A 180 1.47 1.33 18.08
C VAL A 180 -0.05 1.20 18.06
N PRO A 181 -0.80 2.19 17.55
CA PRO A 181 -2.25 2.09 17.39
C PRO A 181 -2.64 0.87 16.56
N VAL A 182 -3.76 0.24 16.88
CA VAL A 182 -4.31 -0.84 16.06
C VAL A 182 -5.24 -0.24 15.02
N TYR A 183 -4.97 -0.53 13.75
CA TYR A 183 -5.82 -0.13 12.65
C TYR A 183 -6.91 -1.17 12.43
N THR A 184 -8.18 -0.76 12.50
CA THR A 184 -9.35 -1.64 12.42
C THR A 184 -9.90 -1.81 11.00
N GLY A 185 -9.40 -1.03 10.02
CA GLY A 185 -9.87 -1.09 8.65
C GLY A 185 -9.37 -2.30 7.85
N VAL A 186 -8.31 -2.98 8.30
CA VAL A 186 -7.84 -4.24 7.71
C VAL A 186 -7.69 -5.28 8.81
N THR A 187 -8.00 -6.53 8.50
CA THR A 187 -7.71 -7.70 9.33
C THR A 187 -6.89 -8.70 8.51
N LEU A 188 -5.92 -9.34 9.18
CA LEU A 188 -5.10 -10.39 8.59
C LEU A 188 -5.52 -11.75 9.14
N THR A 189 -5.93 -12.66 8.27
CA THR A 189 -6.18 -14.06 8.61
C THR A 189 -4.98 -14.90 8.19
N PRO A 190 -4.14 -15.40 9.11
CA PRO A 190 -3.06 -16.33 8.75
C PRO A 190 -3.63 -17.55 8.04
N LEU A 191 -2.99 -17.97 6.96
CA LEU A 191 -3.44 -19.09 6.15
C LEU A 191 -2.43 -20.24 6.21
N GLU A 192 -2.93 -21.46 6.25
CA GLU A 192 -2.16 -22.67 5.95
C GLU A 192 -2.53 -23.15 4.55
N ILE A 193 -1.76 -22.76 3.53
CA ILE A 193 -2.08 -23.06 2.11
C ILE A 193 -1.02 -23.97 1.48
N LYS A 194 -1.49 -24.77 0.50
CA LYS A 194 -0.66 -25.54 -0.42
C LYS A 194 0.06 -24.62 -1.42
N ALA A 195 1.23 -25.03 -1.88
CA ALA A 195 1.95 -24.29 -2.92
C ALA A 195 1.11 -24.20 -4.21
N VAL A 196 0.98 -22.98 -4.74
CA VAL A 196 0.31 -22.71 -6.02
C VAL A 196 1.36 -22.15 -6.99
N PRO A 197 1.36 -22.55 -8.27
CA PRO A 197 2.15 -21.90 -9.29
C PRO A 197 1.75 -20.41 -9.38
N LEU A 198 2.72 -19.50 -9.32
CA LEU A 198 2.46 -18.09 -9.56
C LEU A 198 2.28 -17.82 -11.06
N PRO A 199 1.42 -16.86 -11.45
CA PRO A 199 1.51 -16.26 -12.78
C PRO A 199 2.91 -15.69 -13.00
N VAL A 200 3.32 -15.57 -14.27
CA VAL A 200 4.69 -15.32 -14.75
C VAL A 200 5.52 -14.46 -13.79
N ALA A 201 6.51 -15.08 -13.13
CA ALA A 201 7.30 -14.47 -12.08
C ALA A 201 8.08 -13.20 -12.48
N ASP A 202 8.33 -13.01 -13.79
CA ASP A 202 9.01 -11.84 -14.32
C ASP A 202 8.17 -10.54 -14.22
N GLN A 203 6.90 -10.63 -13.77
CA GLN A 203 5.97 -9.49 -13.63
C GLN A 203 5.75 -9.01 -12.18
N LEU A 204 6.30 -9.71 -11.18
CA LEU A 204 6.09 -9.34 -9.77
C LEU A 204 7.12 -8.30 -9.32
N ASP A 205 6.68 -7.04 -9.18
CA ASP A 205 7.48 -5.98 -8.56
C ASP A 205 7.43 -6.10 -7.02
N ILE A 206 8.41 -6.79 -6.45
CA ILE A 206 8.55 -6.94 -5.00
C ILE A 206 9.34 -5.75 -4.44
N ARG A 207 8.65 -4.90 -3.68
CA ARG A 207 9.25 -3.76 -2.97
C ARG A 207 9.69 -4.17 -1.57
N ASP A 208 10.83 -4.82 -1.49
CA ASP A 208 11.44 -5.28 -0.24
C ASP A 208 12.86 -4.77 -0.02
N ALA A 209 13.31 -4.82 1.23
CA ALA A 209 14.70 -4.62 1.59
C ALA A 209 15.01 -5.24 2.97
N ILE A 210 16.29 -5.50 3.21
CA ILE A 210 16.81 -5.73 4.55
C ILE A 210 17.27 -4.40 5.14
N TYR A 211 16.79 -4.07 6.35
CA TYR A 211 17.17 -2.88 7.10
C TYR A 211 18.09 -3.25 8.25
N ILE A 212 19.20 -2.52 8.35
CA ILE A 212 20.24 -2.70 9.35
C ILE A 212 20.19 -1.54 10.33
N TYR A 213 20.02 -1.84 11.61
CA TYR A 213 20.15 -0.85 12.67
C TYR A 213 21.61 -0.41 12.85
N PRO A 214 21.86 0.79 13.41
CA PRO A 214 23.19 1.17 13.86
C PRO A 214 23.85 0.08 14.71
N ALA A 215 25.16 -0.15 14.53
CA ALA A 215 25.86 -1.30 15.11
C ALA A 215 25.84 -1.32 16.65
N ASP A 216 25.76 -0.15 17.27
CA ASP A 216 25.66 0.08 18.71
C ASP A 216 24.26 -0.19 19.29
N SER A 217 23.25 -0.39 18.45
CA SER A 217 21.87 -0.69 18.91
C SER A 217 21.69 -2.10 19.49
N GLY A 218 22.52 -3.06 19.09
CA GLY A 218 22.35 -4.48 19.41
C GLY A 218 21.13 -5.15 18.76
N LEU A 219 20.41 -4.46 17.88
CA LEU A 219 19.18 -4.97 17.25
C LEU A 219 19.49 -5.78 15.98
N PRO A 220 18.76 -6.90 15.74
CA PRO A 220 18.98 -7.71 14.57
C PRO A 220 18.46 -7.05 13.29
N PRO A 221 19.00 -7.40 12.10
CA PRO A 221 18.45 -7.01 10.82
C PRO A 221 16.99 -7.44 10.64
N ILE A 222 16.19 -6.58 10.03
CA ILE A 222 14.79 -6.86 9.70
C ILE A 222 14.61 -6.89 8.18
N TYR A 223 13.70 -7.74 7.72
CA TYR A 223 13.19 -7.67 6.35
C TYR A 223 11.87 -6.90 6.39
N VAL A 224 11.70 -6.00 5.42
CA VAL A 224 10.46 -5.25 5.23
C VAL A 224 10.04 -5.40 3.78
N VAL A 225 8.77 -5.69 3.55
CA VAL A 225 8.15 -5.67 2.24
C VAL A 225 6.85 -4.86 2.28
N PHE A 226 6.63 -4.07 1.24
CA PHE A 226 5.36 -3.40 1.02
C PHE A 226 4.51 -4.21 0.05
N ASN A 227 3.19 -4.25 0.24
CA ASN A 227 2.32 -4.82 -0.79
C ASN A 227 2.41 -4.02 -2.09
N SER A 228 2.16 -4.72 -3.19
CA SER A 228 1.58 -4.11 -4.37
C SER A 228 0.07 -4.04 -4.14
N PRO A 229 -0.53 -2.85 -3.97
CA PRO A 229 -1.93 -2.77 -3.58
C PRO A 229 -2.89 -3.29 -4.67
N TYR A 230 -2.43 -3.51 -5.91
CA TYR A 230 -3.30 -3.95 -7.00
C TYR A 230 -2.60 -4.97 -7.89
N GLU A 231 -3.32 -6.02 -8.27
CA GLU A 231 -2.81 -7.07 -9.16
C GLU A 231 -2.44 -6.50 -10.54
N GLY A 232 -1.25 -6.86 -11.04
CA GLY A 232 -0.75 -6.42 -12.34
C GLY A 232 -0.31 -4.94 -12.40
N ALA A 233 -0.29 -4.22 -11.26
CA ALA A 233 0.20 -2.86 -11.20
C ALA A 233 1.74 -2.83 -11.29
N THR A 234 2.27 -2.74 -12.51
CA THR A 234 3.71 -2.83 -12.82
C THR A 234 4.37 -1.46 -13.06
N THR A 235 3.58 -0.39 -13.19
CA THR A 235 4.07 0.94 -13.53
C THR A 235 3.73 1.94 -12.45
N LYS A 236 4.71 2.76 -12.03
CA LYS A 236 4.50 3.88 -11.12
C LYS A 236 4.15 5.14 -11.91
N GLY A 237 3.02 5.76 -11.59
CA GLY A 237 2.62 7.07 -12.12
C GLY A 237 3.66 8.14 -11.76
N VAL A 238 4.01 8.99 -12.73
CA VAL A 238 5.03 10.03 -12.56
C VAL A 238 4.51 11.15 -11.66
N HIS A 239 3.22 11.49 -11.79
CA HIS A 239 2.60 12.60 -11.07
C HIS A 239 1.85 12.15 -9.81
N SER A 240 1.08 11.08 -9.92
CA SER A 240 0.31 10.48 -8.83
C SER A 240 1.19 9.72 -7.84
N GLY A 241 2.27 9.12 -8.32
CA GLY A 241 3.10 8.18 -7.54
C GLY A 241 2.42 6.83 -7.26
N ARG A 242 1.21 6.60 -7.79
CA ARG A 242 0.44 5.36 -7.60
C ARG A 242 0.93 4.27 -8.55
N MET A 243 0.85 3.02 -8.12
CA MET A 243 1.11 1.87 -9.00
C MET A 243 -0.15 1.55 -9.78
N TYR A 244 -0.02 1.31 -11.08
CA TYR A 244 -1.12 0.93 -11.96
C TYR A 244 -0.64 0.00 -13.09
N ASN A 245 -1.59 -0.69 -13.72
CA ASN A 245 -1.35 -1.49 -14.91
C ASN A 245 -1.61 -0.65 -16.17
N PRO A 246 -0.58 -0.27 -16.95
CA PRO A 246 -0.73 0.60 -18.12
C PRO A 246 -1.56 -0.04 -19.24
N GLU A 247 -1.75 -1.36 -19.25
CA GLU A 247 -2.57 -2.07 -20.24
C GLU A 247 -4.07 -2.08 -19.86
N LYS A 248 -4.42 -1.65 -18.64
CA LYS A 248 -5.79 -1.71 -18.09
C LYS A 248 -6.34 -0.35 -17.67
N ILE A 249 -5.91 0.72 -18.34
CA ILE A 249 -6.28 2.11 -17.99
C ILE A 249 -7.39 2.74 -18.84
N GLY A 250 -7.94 2.04 -19.82
CA GLY A 250 -9.00 2.57 -20.69
C GLY A 250 -8.52 3.63 -21.68
N GLY A 251 -7.41 3.35 -22.38
CA GLY A 251 -6.83 4.22 -23.42
C GLY A 251 -5.39 4.61 -23.12
N LEU A 252 -4.84 5.59 -23.84
CA LEU A 252 -3.51 6.12 -23.54
C LEU A 252 -3.58 7.20 -22.46
N ILE A 253 -2.48 7.44 -21.75
CA ILE A 253 -2.31 8.66 -20.96
C ILE A 253 -2.11 9.83 -21.93
N GLN A 254 -2.82 10.92 -21.68
CA GLN A 254 -2.80 12.14 -22.46
C GLN A 254 -2.21 13.29 -21.64
N ASN A 255 -1.87 14.39 -22.32
CA ASN A 255 -1.39 15.60 -21.67
C ASN A 255 -2.54 16.60 -21.60
N LEU A 256 -3.44 16.46 -20.62
CA LEU A 256 -4.67 17.23 -20.51
C LEU A 256 -4.53 18.42 -19.56
N ASP A 257 -5.43 19.39 -19.72
CA ASP A 257 -5.51 20.59 -18.90
C ASP A 257 -6.92 20.73 -18.32
N TRP A 258 -7.00 20.83 -17.00
CA TRP A 258 -8.25 21.00 -16.25
C TRP A 258 -8.62 22.46 -16.02
N THR A 259 -7.71 23.41 -16.26
CA THR A 259 -7.85 24.81 -15.80
C THR A 259 -8.90 25.62 -16.56
N ALA A 260 -9.14 25.29 -17.83
CA ALA A 260 -10.03 26.01 -18.73
C ALA A 260 -11.46 25.44 -18.81
N VAL A 261 -11.82 24.48 -17.93
CA VAL A 261 -13.12 23.83 -17.97
C VAL A 261 -14.27 24.76 -17.56
N THR A 262 -15.42 24.58 -18.20
CA THR A 262 -16.70 25.20 -17.80
C THR A 262 -17.68 24.12 -17.37
N VAL A 263 -18.33 24.32 -16.23
CA VAL A 263 -19.33 23.39 -15.70
C VAL A 263 -20.61 23.49 -16.53
N THR A 264 -21.09 22.35 -17.01
CA THR A 264 -22.35 22.22 -17.75
C THR A 264 -23.29 21.23 -17.05
N GLN A 265 -24.59 21.37 -17.28
CA GLN A 265 -25.59 20.42 -16.76
C GLN A 265 -25.28 18.98 -17.19
N ASN A 266 -24.89 18.78 -18.45
CA ASN A 266 -24.55 17.46 -18.95
C ASN A 266 -23.36 16.86 -18.21
N GLY A 267 -22.29 17.63 -17.98
CA GLY A 267 -21.15 17.10 -17.22
C GLY A 267 -21.48 16.88 -15.75
N ILE A 268 -22.32 17.70 -15.10
CA ILE A 268 -22.79 17.40 -13.73
C ILE A 268 -23.52 16.04 -13.70
N ASN A 269 -24.33 15.76 -14.73
CA ASN A 269 -25.01 14.47 -14.84
C ASN A 269 -24.00 13.31 -15.01
N LEU A 270 -22.91 13.51 -15.74
CA LEU A 270 -21.83 12.53 -15.88
C LEU A 270 -21.07 12.31 -14.57
N VAL A 271 -20.75 13.37 -13.83
CA VAL A 271 -20.13 13.27 -12.49
C VAL A 271 -21.03 12.47 -11.55
N LYS A 272 -22.33 12.78 -11.50
CA LYS A 272 -23.32 12.00 -10.73
C LYS A 272 -23.39 10.54 -11.16
N LEU A 273 -23.34 10.29 -12.47
CA LEU A 273 -23.38 8.93 -13.01
C LEU A 273 -22.15 8.12 -12.61
N HIS A 274 -20.98 8.73 -12.65
CA HIS A 274 -19.73 8.09 -12.25
C HIS A 274 -19.68 7.84 -10.74
N THR A 275 -19.90 8.88 -9.93
CA THR A 275 -19.83 8.78 -8.45
C THR A 275 -20.85 7.82 -7.86
N ARG A 276 -22.04 7.67 -8.46
CA ARG A 276 -23.06 6.70 -8.01
C ARG A 276 -22.67 5.23 -8.24
N ARG A 277 -21.60 4.96 -9.00
CA ARG A 277 -21.04 3.61 -9.12
C ARG A 277 -20.61 3.07 -7.76
N PHE A 278 -20.10 3.94 -6.90
CA PHE A 278 -19.49 3.59 -5.62
C PHE A 278 -20.50 3.71 -4.46
N PRO A 279 -20.16 3.18 -3.26
CA PRO A 279 -20.96 3.43 -2.06
C PRO A 279 -21.23 4.93 -1.83
N PRO A 280 -22.36 5.29 -1.20
CA PRO A 280 -22.68 6.69 -0.96
C PRO A 280 -21.57 7.43 -0.21
N SER A 281 -21.17 8.61 -0.70
CA SER A 281 -20.20 9.50 -0.06
C SER A 281 -20.82 10.88 0.17
N ASP A 282 -20.72 11.38 1.40
CA ASP A 282 -21.19 12.72 1.78
C ASP A 282 -20.32 13.82 1.16
N ALA A 283 -19.01 13.58 1.05
CA ALA A 283 -18.09 14.47 0.33
C ALA A 283 -18.54 14.66 -1.13
N ASN A 284 -18.86 13.56 -1.83
CA ASN A 284 -19.36 13.60 -3.21
C ASN A 284 -20.70 14.33 -3.35
N LYS A 285 -21.60 14.20 -2.36
CA LYS A 285 -22.86 14.95 -2.32
C LYS A 285 -22.61 16.45 -2.20
N ILE A 286 -21.66 16.87 -1.37
CA ILE A 286 -21.27 18.27 -1.21
C ILE A 286 -20.67 18.81 -2.51
N MET A 287 -19.69 18.11 -3.09
CA MET A 287 -19.05 18.54 -4.33
C MET A 287 -20.05 18.63 -5.49
N THR A 288 -20.95 17.65 -5.62
CA THR A 288 -21.99 17.68 -6.66
C THR A 288 -22.97 18.83 -6.46
N SER A 289 -23.43 19.06 -5.22
CA SER A 289 -24.31 20.20 -4.91
C SER A 289 -23.62 21.53 -5.18
N ARG A 290 -22.31 21.60 -4.90
CA ARG A 290 -21.48 22.77 -5.17
C ARG A 290 -21.36 23.06 -6.67
N LEU A 291 -21.16 22.04 -7.52
CA LEU A 291 -21.16 22.19 -8.98
C LEU A 291 -22.50 22.74 -9.51
N GLU A 292 -23.64 22.34 -8.93
CA GLU A 292 -24.94 22.88 -9.33
C GLU A 292 -25.11 24.36 -8.96
N ARG A 293 -24.61 24.77 -7.79
CA ARG A 293 -24.60 26.17 -7.36
C ARG A 293 -23.71 27.03 -8.28
N ILE A 294 -22.56 26.49 -8.69
CA ILE A 294 -21.67 27.11 -9.69
C ILE A 294 -22.40 27.28 -11.02
N LEU A 295 -23.09 26.23 -11.50
CA LEU A 295 -23.86 26.28 -12.75
C LEU A 295 -24.97 27.35 -12.71
N ARG A 296 -25.60 27.56 -11.55
CA ARG A 296 -26.61 28.62 -11.34
C ARG A 296 -26.02 30.01 -11.11
N GLY A 297 -24.69 30.14 -11.06
CA GLY A 297 -24.00 31.42 -10.82
C GLY A 297 -24.09 31.92 -9.36
N GLU A 298 -24.46 31.05 -8.42
CA GLU A 298 -24.61 31.41 -7.01
C GLU A 298 -23.27 31.57 -6.29
N ILE A 299 -22.25 30.83 -6.74
CA ILE A 299 -20.89 30.87 -6.21
C ILE A 299 -19.87 30.81 -7.35
N PRO A 300 -18.68 31.40 -7.20
CA PRO A 300 -17.62 31.29 -8.19
C PRO A 300 -17.04 29.87 -8.22
N ILE A 301 -16.64 29.43 -9.41
CA ILE A 301 -15.88 28.20 -9.60
C ILE A 301 -14.45 28.36 -9.05
N THR A 302 -13.94 27.35 -8.37
CA THR A 302 -12.56 27.28 -7.88
C THR A 302 -11.77 26.19 -8.59
N ASP A 303 -10.45 26.14 -8.38
CA ASP A 303 -9.62 25.08 -8.96
C ASP A 303 -9.97 23.69 -8.43
N ILE A 304 -10.44 23.58 -7.18
CA ILE A 304 -10.90 22.31 -6.60
C ILE A 304 -12.11 21.80 -7.40
N ASP A 305 -13.08 22.68 -7.66
CA ASP A 305 -14.28 22.36 -8.44
C ASP A 305 -13.95 21.89 -9.86
N LYS A 306 -12.99 22.57 -10.51
CA LYS A 306 -12.53 22.22 -11.85
C LYS A 306 -11.88 20.85 -11.88
N ARG A 307 -10.92 20.60 -10.99
CA ARG A 307 -10.21 19.32 -10.90
C ARG A 307 -11.17 18.17 -10.65
N PHE A 308 -12.04 18.29 -9.64
CA PHE A 308 -13.08 17.31 -9.35
C PHE A 308 -13.94 17.04 -10.60
N TYR A 309 -14.51 18.09 -11.19
CA TYR A 309 -15.37 17.96 -12.37
C TYR A 309 -14.68 17.27 -13.55
N THR A 310 -13.45 17.65 -13.89
CA THR A 310 -12.71 17.07 -15.02
C THR A 310 -12.22 15.66 -14.73
N HIS A 311 -11.85 15.38 -13.48
CA HIS A 311 -11.37 14.07 -13.04
C HIS A 311 -12.48 13.02 -13.14
N GLU A 312 -13.62 13.27 -12.50
CA GLU A 312 -14.75 12.32 -12.46
C GLU A 312 -15.26 11.98 -13.87
N ILE A 313 -15.31 12.97 -14.77
CA ILE A 313 -15.74 12.74 -16.17
C ILE A 313 -14.71 11.92 -16.93
N ARG A 314 -13.41 12.23 -16.78
CA ARG A 314 -12.35 11.53 -17.49
C ARG A 314 -12.19 10.09 -17.02
N GLU A 315 -12.35 9.85 -15.72
CA GLU A 315 -12.32 8.51 -15.16
C GLU A 315 -13.50 7.67 -15.68
N LEU A 316 -14.71 8.24 -15.77
CA LEU A 316 -15.87 7.60 -16.41
C LEU A 316 -15.58 7.19 -17.87
N GLU A 317 -14.95 8.06 -18.66
CA GLU A 317 -14.57 7.74 -20.04
C GLU A 317 -13.62 6.54 -20.11
N ARG A 318 -12.65 6.45 -19.19
CA ARG A 318 -11.72 5.32 -19.12
C ARG A 318 -12.44 4.02 -18.77
N TYR A 319 -13.38 4.04 -17.83
CA TYR A 319 -14.24 2.89 -17.55
C TYR A 319 -15.02 2.43 -18.79
N ARG A 320 -15.61 3.36 -19.54
CA ARG A 320 -16.32 3.05 -20.79
C ARG A 320 -15.38 2.47 -21.86
N ALA A 321 -14.17 3.00 -21.97
CA ALA A 321 -13.15 2.48 -22.89
C ALA A 321 -12.69 1.06 -22.52
N LEU A 322 -12.79 0.67 -21.25
CA LEU A 322 -12.58 -0.71 -20.79
C LEU A 322 -13.81 -1.61 -20.99
N GLY A 323 -14.92 -1.08 -21.51
CA GLY A 323 -16.17 -1.83 -21.69
C GLY A 323 -16.98 -2.03 -20.41
N ILE A 324 -16.67 -1.29 -19.33
CA ILE A 324 -17.41 -1.37 -18.08
C ILE A 324 -18.68 -0.52 -18.18
N ALA A 325 -19.82 -1.15 -17.90
CA ALA A 325 -21.11 -0.48 -17.94
C ALA A 325 -21.20 0.66 -16.90
N ASP A 326 -21.96 1.70 -17.25
CA ASP A 326 -22.18 2.84 -16.36
C ASP A 326 -22.90 2.40 -15.07
N GLY A 327 -22.42 2.88 -13.93
CA GLY A 327 -22.98 2.57 -12.61
C GLY A 327 -22.65 1.17 -12.06
N ILE A 328 -21.90 0.34 -12.79
CA ILE A 328 -21.43 -0.96 -12.28
C ILE A 328 -20.05 -0.80 -11.65
N ASP A 329 -19.92 -1.14 -10.37
CA ASP A 329 -18.63 -1.33 -9.70
C ASP A 329 -18.18 -2.78 -9.89
N PRO A 330 -17.08 -3.06 -10.62
CA PRO A 330 -16.57 -4.42 -10.78
C PRO A 330 -16.17 -5.03 -9.44
N ASP A 331 -16.51 -6.30 -9.23
CA ASP A 331 -16.03 -7.08 -8.08
C ASP A 331 -14.59 -7.58 -8.33
N ASP A 332 -13.66 -6.65 -8.41
CA ASP A 332 -12.24 -6.90 -8.70
C ASP A 332 -11.30 -6.39 -7.59
N GLY A 333 -11.86 -6.07 -6.41
CA GLY A 333 -11.10 -5.50 -5.29
C GLY A 333 -10.49 -4.13 -5.59
N GLY A 334 -11.07 -3.36 -6.52
CA GLY A 334 -10.66 -2.00 -6.85
C GLY A 334 -9.55 -1.91 -7.90
N ILE A 335 -9.24 -2.98 -8.63
CA ILE A 335 -8.17 -3.01 -9.65
C ILE A 335 -8.48 -2.05 -10.80
N ILE A 336 -9.67 -2.18 -11.41
CA ILE A 336 -10.09 -1.31 -12.52
C ILE A 336 -10.11 0.13 -12.04
N TRP A 337 -10.74 0.39 -10.89
CA TRP A 337 -10.77 1.72 -10.29
C TRP A 337 -9.37 2.30 -10.17
N ASN A 338 -8.43 1.58 -9.55
CA ASN A 338 -7.08 2.09 -9.36
C ASN A 338 -6.39 2.42 -10.69
N ASN A 339 -6.55 1.56 -11.69
CA ASN A 339 -5.92 1.76 -12.99
C ASN A 339 -6.50 2.98 -13.72
N THR A 340 -7.84 3.12 -13.74
CA THR A 340 -8.51 4.26 -14.38
C THR A 340 -8.30 5.56 -13.62
N HIS A 341 -8.35 5.51 -12.29
CA HIS A 341 -8.11 6.62 -11.39
C HIS A 341 -6.68 7.14 -11.54
N THR A 342 -5.70 6.25 -11.40
CA THR A 342 -4.28 6.61 -11.55
C THR A 342 -4.00 7.22 -12.92
N ALA A 343 -4.51 6.62 -14.00
CA ALA A 343 -4.30 7.17 -15.33
C ALA A 343 -5.00 8.52 -15.56
N THR A 344 -6.11 8.78 -14.87
CA THR A 344 -6.78 10.09 -14.88
C THR A 344 -5.95 11.14 -14.13
N LEU A 345 -5.36 10.78 -13.00
CA LEU A 345 -4.42 11.66 -12.30
C LEU A 345 -3.20 11.99 -13.19
N GLU A 346 -2.66 10.99 -13.90
CA GLU A 346 -1.56 11.21 -14.85
C GLU A 346 -1.97 12.10 -16.03
N ASP A 347 -3.20 11.97 -16.55
CA ASP A 347 -3.70 12.82 -17.64
C ASP A 347 -3.57 14.31 -17.30
N TYR A 348 -3.91 14.66 -16.05
CA TYR A 348 -3.96 16.02 -15.54
C TYR A 348 -2.73 16.43 -14.72
N LYS A 349 -1.74 15.53 -14.59
CA LYS A 349 -0.51 15.71 -13.81
C LYS A 349 -0.79 16.04 -12.33
N LEU A 350 -1.82 15.42 -11.79
CA LEU A 350 -2.28 15.64 -10.42
C LEU A 350 -1.67 14.60 -9.47
N LYS A 351 -1.49 15.03 -8.21
CA LYS A 351 -1.19 14.12 -7.12
C LYS A 351 -2.47 13.50 -6.60
N ASP A 352 -2.33 12.36 -5.96
CA ASP A 352 -3.42 11.69 -5.25
C ASP A 352 -3.56 12.27 -3.83
N THR A 353 -4.02 13.51 -3.73
CA THR A 353 -4.30 14.13 -2.43
C THR A 353 -5.71 14.67 -2.36
N HIS A 354 -6.41 14.35 -1.28
CA HIS A 354 -7.83 14.60 -1.11
C HIS A 354 -8.18 16.10 -1.19
N ASP A 355 -7.28 16.96 -0.69
CA ASP A 355 -7.40 18.43 -0.73
C ASP A 355 -7.28 19.05 -2.14
N LEU A 356 -6.88 18.27 -3.15
CA LEU A 356 -6.91 18.74 -4.53
C LEU A 356 -8.30 18.63 -5.17
N PHE A 357 -9.14 17.73 -4.68
CA PHE A 357 -10.43 17.37 -5.28
C PHE A 357 -11.63 17.72 -4.40
N TYR A 358 -11.46 17.81 -3.08
CA TYR A 358 -12.53 18.09 -2.14
C TYR A 358 -12.31 19.40 -1.40
N THR A 359 -13.37 20.19 -1.23
CA THR A 359 -13.31 21.40 -0.39
C THR A 359 -13.24 21.01 1.08
N PRO A 360 -12.72 21.87 1.98
CA PRO A 360 -12.64 21.57 3.41
C PRO A 360 -13.97 21.07 4.02
N GLU A 361 -15.11 21.61 3.58
CA GLU A 361 -16.42 21.18 4.03
C GLU A 361 -16.78 19.76 3.55
N ALA A 362 -16.34 19.38 2.35
CA ALA A 362 -16.51 18.03 1.83
C ALA A 362 -15.63 17.02 2.59
N ILE A 363 -14.40 17.42 2.94
CA ILE A 363 -13.48 16.60 3.75
C ILE A 363 -14.06 16.38 5.15
N GLU A 364 -14.56 17.44 5.81
CA GLU A 364 -15.17 17.33 7.14
C GLU A 364 -16.40 16.42 7.13
N ALA A 365 -17.19 16.45 6.06
CA ALA A 365 -18.34 15.57 5.91
C ALA A 365 -17.93 14.11 5.69
N ASP A 366 -16.82 13.87 5.00
CA ASP A 366 -16.20 12.55 4.84
C ASP A 366 -15.77 11.98 6.19
N ASP A 367 -14.99 12.76 6.95
CA ASP A 367 -14.55 12.42 8.30
C ASP A 367 -15.74 12.09 9.21
N ALA A 368 -16.79 12.92 9.16
CA ALA A 368 -18.02 12.69 9.93
C ALA A 368 -18.80 11.46 9.47
N GLN A 369 -18.77 11.10 8.18
CA GLN A 369 -19.37 9.88 7.66
C GLN A 369 -18.62 8.65 8.18
N ILE A 370 -17.29 8.67 8.08
CA ILE A 370 -16.40 7.64 8.60
C ILE A 370 -16.67 7.40 10.10
N GLU A 371 -16.82 8.47 10.88
CA GLU A 371 -17.13 8.34 12.32
C GLU A 371 -18.51 7.70 12.60
N ARG A 372 -19.51 7.94 11.76
CA ARG A 372 -20.87 7.38 11.96
C ARG A 372 -20.93 5.90 11.58
N GLU A 373 -20.22 5.50 10.53
CA GLU A 373 -20.25 4.13 10.01
C GLU A 373 -19.36 3.17 10.82
N ASN A 374 -18.41 3.71 11.60
CA ASN A 374 -17.54 2.93 12.49
C ASN A 374 -18.08 2.78 13.93
N ARG A 375 -19.34 3.15 14.21
CA ARG A 375 -19.98 3.07 15.54
C ARG A 375 -20.81 1.81 15.76
#